data_AF-A0A610HEJ7-F1
#
_entry.id   AF-A0A610HEJ7-F1
#
_cell.length_a   1.000
_cell.length_b   1.000
_cell.length_c   1.000
_cell.angle_alpha   90.00
_cell.angle_beta   90.00
_cell.angle_gamma   90.00
#
_symmetry.space_group_name_H-M   'P 1'
#
loop_
_entity.id
_entity.type
_entity.pdbx_description
1 polymer ?
#
loop_
_entity_poly.entity_id
_entity_poly.type
_entity_poly.pdbx_seq_one_letter_code
_entity_poly.pdbx_strand_id
1 'polypeptide(L)'
;MVRCVLKIYIAGPMTGYPDYNRTAFFSKAKELMEEGHIVLNPALLPAGLCQSEYMDICLAMVRSADAIYLLKGWDVSAGARAEHALAEKLGLTVIYEAPSDTDCRMAAHLYRELVDALRDVAIECHGTDQLRARLSNTLSSYLSLAEGYNLRQRRMVKLITRLSQSLANAEPTNPLPNDAMNYLKSCGVVSEDAVRFVEFMSQRMSA
;
A
#
# COMPACT_ATOMS: atom_id res chain seq x y z
N MET A 1 31.53 -11.23 5.18
CA MET A 1 30.64 -10.71 4.12
C MET A 1 31.19 -9.38 3.65
N VAL A 2 31.55 -9.27 2.37
CA VAL A 2 31.88 -7.98 1.77
C VAL A 2 30.57 -7.19 1.68
N ARG A 3 30.45 -6.02 2.32
CA ARG A 3 29.31 -5.13 2.11
C ARG A 3 29.46 -4.51 0.72
N CYS A 4 28.48 -4.72 -0.16
CA CYS A 4 28.49 -4.11 -1.48
C CYS A 4 28.06 -2.64 -1.33
N VAL A 5 28.99 -1.70 -1.53
CA VAL A 5 28.72 -0.26 -1.50
C VAL A 5 28.23 0.15 -2.89
N LEU A 6 27.03 0.72 -2.98
CA LEU A 6 26.44 1.22 -4.23
C LEU A 6 26.39 2.75 -4.22
N LYS A 7 26.50 3.35 -5.41
CA LYS A 7 26.08 4.72 -5.68
C LYS A 7 24.60 4.71 -6.06
N ILE A 8 23.75 5.32 -5.23
CA ILE A 8 22.30 5.28 -5.39
C ILE A 8 21.79 6.69 -5.68
N TYR A 9 21.14 6.87 -6.83
CA TYR A 9 20.43 8.10 -7.17
C TYR A 9 19.00 8.07 -6.62
N ILE A 10 18.56 9.11 -5.93
CA ILE A 10 17.17 9.22 -5.46
C ILE A 10 16.35 10.03 -6.46
N ALA A 11 15.25 9.45 -6.94
CA ALA A 11 14.32 10.06 -7.87
C ALA A 11 12.91 10.12 -7.25
N GLY A 12 12.16 11.19 -7.54
CA GLY A 12 10.82 11.39 -6.97
C GLY A 12 10.17 12.69 -7.40
N PRO A 13 8.92 12.94 -7.01
CA PRO A 13 8.26 14.21 -7.27
C PRO A 13 8.87 15.33 -6.41
N MET A 14 9.15 16.47 -7.04
CA MET A 14 9.61 17.71 -6.38
C MET A 14 8.66 18.89 -6.67
N THR A 15 8.34 19.12 -7.95
CA THR A 15 7.44 20.21 -8.37
C THR A 15 6.02 20.02 -7.81
N GLY A 16 5.47 21.08 -7.22
CA GLY A 16 4.12 21.09 -6.65
C GLY A 16 4.01 20.52 -5.23
N TYR A 17 5.12 20.08 -4.62
CA TYR A 17 5.17 19.63 -3.24
C TYR A 17 5.66 20.75 -2.31
N PRO A 18 5.18 20.80 -1.05
CA PRO A 18 5.76 21.66 -0.03
C PRO A 18 7.27 21.43 0.10
N ASP A 19 8.04 22.52 0.13
CA ASP A 19 9.51 22.50 0.21
C ASP A 19 10.17 21.57 -0.83
N TYR A 20 9.57 21.45 -2.02
CA TYR A 20 10.04 20.59 -3.11
C TYR A 20 10.26 19.13 -2.69
N ASN A 21 9.48 18.66 -1.71
CA ASN A 21 9.59 17.31 -1.14
C ASN A 21 10.97 16.99 -0.51
N ARG A 22 11.79 18.02 -0.19
CA ARG A 22 13.15 17.88 0.36
C ARG A 22 13.21 16.92 1.54
N THR A 23 12.23 16.97 2.44
CA THR A 23 12.13 16.05 3.60
C THR A 23 12.21 14.58 3.21
N ALA A 24 11.49 14.14 2.18
CA ALA A 24 11.49 12.74 1.75
C ALA A 24 12.86 12.35 1.16
N PHE A 25 13.43 13.21 0.31
CA PHE A 25 14.75 13.01 -0.27
C PHE A 25 15.84 12.92 0.80
N PHE A 26 15.85 13.83 1.78
CA PHE A 26 16.85 13.83 2.85
C PHE A 26 16.68 12.68 3.83
N SER A 27 15.44 12.29 4.17
CA SER A 27 15.19 11.11 5.01
C SER A 27 15.77 9.86 4.36
N LYS A 28 15.41 9.62 3.09
CA LYS A 28 15.90 8.44 2.37
C LYS A 28 17.41 8.48 2.14
N ALA A 29 17.97 9.64 1.85
CA ALA A 29 19.42 9.81 1.72
C ALA A 29 20.14 9.41 3.01
N LYS A 30 19.63 9.84 4.16
CA LYS A 30 20.19 9.49 5.46
C LYS A 30 20.16 7.97 5.70
N GLU A 31 19.02 7.33 5.45
CA GLU A 31 18.86 5.87 5.62
C GLU A 31 19.86 5.08 4.75
N LEU A 32 19.96 5.41 3.47
CA LEU A 32 20.88 4.73 2.54
C LEU A 32 22.36 4.98 2.90
N MET A 33 22.69 6.18 3.40
CA MET A 33 24.03 6.48 3.91
C MET A 33 24.35 5.66 5.17
N GLU A 34 23.39 5.49 6.09
CA GLU A 34 23.54 4.66 7.31
C GLU A 34 23.72 3.17 6.98
N GLU A 35 23.15 2.70 5.86
CA GLU A 35 23.37 1.36 5.30
C GLU A 35 24.78 1.20 4.68
N GLY A 36 25.49 2.31 4.44
CA GLY A 36 26.85 2.36 3.92
C GLY A 36 26.94 2.63 2.42
N HIS A 37 25.88 3.16 1.80
CA HIS A 37 25.84 3.52 0.38
C HIS A 37 26.24 4.98 0.14
N ILE A 38 26.66 5.30 -1.09
CA ILE A 38 26.91 6.67 -1.55
C ILE A 38 25.63 7.17 -2.20
N VAL A 39 25.10 8.32 -1.76
CA VAL A 39 23.81 8.82 -2.26
C VAL A 39 23.99 10.05 -3.14
N LEU A 40 23.40 10.00 -4.32
CA LEU A 40 23.25 11.13 -5.24
C LEU A 40 21.82 11.68 -5.08
N ASN A 41 21.70 12.92 -4.61
CA ASN A 41 20.41 13.50 -4.22
C ASN A 41 20.17 14.85 -4.91
N PRO A 42 19.15 14.98 -5.79
CA PRO A 42 18.85 16.23 -6.47
C PRO A 42 18.38 17.36 -5.53
N ALA A 43 17.91 17.04 -4.32
CA ALA A 43 17.52 18.03 -3.32
C ALA A 43 18.70 18.89 -2.78
N LEU A 44 19.94 18.49 -3.05
CA LEU A 44 21.14 19.26 -2.73
C LEU A 44 21.46 20.36 -3.76
N LEU A 45 20.83 20.33 -4.94
CA LEU A 45 21.10 21.31 -5.98
C LEU A 45 20.61 22.71 -5.54
N PRO A 46 21.34 23.78 -5.92
CA PRO A 46 20.99 25.15 -5.55
C PRO A 46 19.67 25.54 -6.21
N ALA A 47 18.97 26.50 -5.61
CA ALA A 47 17.81 27.14 -6.22
C ALA A 47 18.23 28.05 -7.40
N GLY A 48 17.30 28.32 -8.32
CA GLY A 48 17.47 29.33 -9.37
C GLY A 48 17.84 28.79 -10.76
N LEU A 49 18.02 27.47 -10.91
CA LEU A 49 18.19 26.85 -12.22
C LEU A 49 16.85 26.69 -12.93
N CYS A 50 16.85 26.70 -14.26
CA CYS A 50 15.69 26.32 -15.02
C CYS A 50 15.52 24.80 -15.05
N GLN A 51 14.31 24.35 -15.44
CA GLN A 51 13.97 22.93 -15.40
C GLN A 51 14.87 22.06 -16.29
N SER A 52 15.31 22.56 -17.45
CA SER A 52 16.24 21.82 -18.33
C SER A 52 17.64 21.68 -17.73
N GLU A 53 18.13 22.69 -17.01
CA GLU A 53 19.43 22.63 -16.32
C GLU A 53 19.41 21.63 -15.17
N TYR A 54 18.32 21.62 -14.37
CA TYR A 54 18.13 20.57 -13.37
C TYR A 54 18.12 19.18 -13.99
N MET A 55 17.39 18.99 -15.10
CA MET A 55 17.35 17.69 -15.78
C MET A 55 18.72 17.26 -16.29
N ASP A 56 19.52 18.14 -16.88
CA ASP A 56 20.85 17.78 -17.38
C ASP A 56 21.76 17.28 -16.25
N ILE A 57 21.77 17.99 -15.12
CA ILE A 57 22.54 17.58 -13.92
C ILE A 57 22.01 16.26 -13.35
N CYS A 58 20.69 16.10 -13.23
CA CYS A 58 20.07 14.87 -12.73
C CYS A 58 20.39 13.66 -13.61
N LEU A 59 20.31 13.79 -14.94
CA LEU A 59 20.65 12.70 -15.86
C LEU A 59 22.16 12.38 -15.83
N ALA A 60 23.03 13.35 -15.53
CA ALA A 60 24.44 13.08 -15.24
C ALA A 60 24.63 12.28 -13.94
N MET A 61 23.88 12.59 -12.89
CA MET A 61 23.88 11.81 -11.64
C MET A 61 23.39 10.38 -11.87
N VAL A 62 22.29 10.18 -12.60
CA VAL A 62 21.76 8.86 -12.96
C VAL A 62 22.82 8.05 -13.72
N ARG A 63 23.49 8.63 -14.72
CA ARG A 63 24.56 7.96 -15.48
C ARG A 63 25.74 7.50 -14.62
N SER A 64 25.95 8.15 -13.48
CA SER A 64 27.06 7.85 -12.56
C SER A 64 26.67 6.86 -11.45
N ALA A 65 25.39 6.54 -11.32
CA ALA A 65 24.86 5.67 -10.29
C ALA A 65 24.97 4.19 -10.66
N ASP A 66 24.98 3.33 -9.65
CA ASP A 66 24.86 1.87 -9.81
C ASP A 66 23.39 1.42 -9.63
N ALA A 67 22.59 2.23 -8.92
CA ALA A 67 21.18 2.01 -8.68
C ALA A 67 20.37 3.32 -8.65
N ILE A 68 19.07 3.21 -8.89
CA ILE A 68 18.10 4.29 -8.69
C ILE A 68 17.09 3.87 -7.62
N TYR A 69 16.80 4.76 -6.67
CA TYR A 69 15.74 4.61 -5.68
C TYR A 69 14.59 5.55 -6.01
N LEU A 70 13.40 5.01 -6.22
CA LEU A 70 12.21 5.73 -6.64
C LEU A 70 11.27 5.96 -5.45
N LEU A 71 11.13 7.21 -5.04
CA LEU A 71 10.19 7.65 -4.01
C LEU A 71 8.74 7.45 -4.45
N LYS A 72 7.83 7.39 -3.49
CA LYS A 72 6.39 7.31 -3.73
C LYS A 72 5.91 8.46 -4.62
N GLY A 73 5.14 8.12 -5.65
CA GLY A 73 4.64 9.08 -6.64
C GLY A 73 5.66 9.40 -7.75
N TRP A 74 6.76 8.65 -7.87
CA TRP A 74 7.69 8.78 -9.00
C TRP A 74 6.98 8.61 -10.35
N ASP A 75 5.99 7.72 -10.42
CA ASP A 75 5.24 7.35 -11.62
C ASP A 75 4.42 8.52 -12.19
N VAL A 76 3.98 9.44 -11.33
CA VAL A 76 3.27 10.65 -11.75
C VAL A 76 4.20 11.83 -12.01
N SER A 77 5.46 11.79 -11.55
CA SER A 77 6.46 12.84 -11.78
C SER A 77 7.11 12.72 -13.16
N ALA A 78 6.96 13.75 -13.99
CA ALA A 78 7.56 13.75 -15.34
C ALA A 78 9.09 13.64 -15.31
N GLY A 79 9.76 14.33 -14.38
CA GLY A 79 11.21 14.24 -14.19
C GLY A 79 11.65 12.85 -13.72
N ALA A 80 10.99 12.31 -12.69
CA ALA A 80 11.34 11.00 -12.15
C ALA A 80 11.10 9.86 -13.15
N ARG A 81 10.07 9.96 -13.99
CA ARG A 81 9.85 9.02 -15.11
C ARG A 81 10.98 9.07 -16.14
N ALA A 82 11.51 10.26 -16.46
CA ALA A 82 12.62 10.40 -17.39
C ALA A 82 13.91 9.79 -16.82
N GLU A 83 14.17 10.03 -15.53
CA GLU A 83 15.30 9.45 -14.80
C GLU A 83 15.21 7.91 -14.71
N HIS A 84 14.01 7.39 -14.41
CA HIS A 84 13.73 5.95 -14.39
C HIS A 84 13.95 5.30 -15.76
N ALA A 85 13.40 5.89 -16.83
CA ALA A 85 13.59 5.38 -18.19
C ALA A 85 15.08 5.34 -18.59
N LEU A 86 15.87 6.35 -18.20
CA LEU A 86 17.31 6.33 -18.41
C LEU A 86 17.99 5.21 -17.60
N ALA A 87 17.64 5.07 -16.32
CA ALA A 87 18.19 4.03 -15.46
C ALA A 87 17.91 2.62 -16.00
N GLU A 88 16.68 2.36 -16.48
CA GLU A 88 16.33 1.10 -17.15
C GLU A 88 17.15 0.88 -18.41
N LYS A 89 17.31 1.93 -19.25
CA LYS A 89 18.10 1.84 -20.47
C LYS A 89 19.57 1.51 -20.20
N LEU A 90 20.11 1.99 -19.09
CA LEU A 90 21.49 1.73 -18.65
C LEU A 90 21.65 0.41 -17.89
N GLY A 91 20.56 -0.31 -17.58
CA GLY A 91 20.59 -1.55 -16.81
C GLY A 91 20.94 -1.35 -15.33
N LEU A 92 20.64 -0.18 -14.76
CA LEU A 92 20.85 0.08 -13.33
C LEU A 92 19.88 -0.73 -12.48
N THR A 93 20.28 -1.01 -11.23
CA THR A 93 19.36 -1.61 -10.26
C THR A 93 18.25 -0.62 -9.91
N VAL A 94 16.99 -1.00 -10.11
CA VAL A 94 15.83 -0.16 -9.79
C VAL A 94 15.22 -0.61 -8.46
N ILE A 95 15.15 0.31 -7.50
CA ILE A 95 14.60 0.09 -6.16
C ILE A 95 13.38 0.99 -6.01
N TYR A 96 12.25 0.41 -5.60
CA TYR A 96 11.03 1.16 -5.36
C TYR A 96 10.81 1.36 -3.87
N GLU A 97 10.37 2.55 -3.48
CA GLU A 97 9.97 2.81 -2.11
C GLU A 97 8.85 1.86 -1.69
N ALA A 98 9.14 1.05 -0.68
CA ALA A 98 8.14 0.18 -0.08
C ALA A 98 7.02 1.06 0.49
N PRO A 99 5.75 0.66 0.33
CA PRO A 99 4.65 1.38 0.96
C PRO A 99 4.86 1.37 2.48
N SER A 100 5.07 2.54 3.07
CA SER A 100 5.27 2.67 4.52
C SER A 100 4.03 2.14 5.26
N ASP A 101 4.23 1.41 6.37
CA ASP A 101 3.14 1.04 7.28
C ASP A 101 2.41 2.27 7.85
N THR A 102 3.03 3.46 7.76
CA THR A 102 2.46 4.73 8.22
C THR A 102 1.42 5.33 7.25
N ASP A 103 1.43 4.95 5.96
CA ASP A 103 0.31 5.18 5.04
C ASP A 103 -0.89 4.25 5.30
N CYS A 104 -0.72 3.31 6.24
CA CYS A 104 -1.73 2.38 6.72
C CYS A 104 -2.06 2.65 8.19
N ARG A 105 -2.22 3.92 8.59
CA ARG A 105 -3.05 4.20 9.78
C ARG A 105 -4.53 4.15 9.38
N MET A 106 -5.04 2.94 9.16
CA MET A 106 -6.37 2.65 9.70
C MET A 106 -6.32 3.12 11.15
N ALA A 107 -7.26 3.93 11.59
CA ALA A 107 -7.45 4.00 13.03
C ALA A 107 -7.80 2.56 13.43
N ALA A 108 -6.97 1.91 14.25
CA ALA A 108 -7.04 0.47 14.48
C ALA A 108 -8.45 0.02 14.94
N HIS A 109 -9.20 0.95 15.55
CA HIS A 109 -10.60 0.77 15.89
C HIS A 109 -11.53 0.63 14.68
N LEU A 110 -11.39 1.40 13.60
CA LEU A 110 -12.24 1.30 12.40
C LEU A 110 -12.04 -0.02 11.65
N TYR A 111 -10.80 -0.49 11.56
CA TYR A 111 -10.52 -1.81 10.97
C TYR A 111 -11.11 -2.93 11.83
N ARG A 112 -10.95 -2.80 13.15
CA ARG A 112 -11.49 -3.75 14.13
C ARG A 112 -13.01 -3.78 14.10
N GLU A 113 -13.68 -2.62 14.08
CA GLU A 113 -15.13 -2.50 13.97
C GLU A 113 -15.68 -3.14 12.70
N LEU A 114 -15.03 -2.92 11.55
CA LEU A 114 -15.41 -3.57 10.30
C LEU A 114 -15.23 -5.11 10.38
N VAL A 115 -14.10 -5.57 10.90
CA VAL A 115 -13.81 -7.01 11.03
C VAL A 115 -14.76 -7.67 12.03
N ASP A 116 -15.04 -7.03 13.16
CA ASP A 116 -15.97 -7.53 14.18
C ASP A 116 -17.40 -7.56 13.64
N ALA A 117 -17.85 -6.51 12.93
CA ALA A 117 -19.16 -6.50 12.29
C ALA A 117 -19.32 -7.60 11.22
N LEU A 118 -18.26 -7.87 10.43
CA LEU A 118 -18.27 -8.97 9.47
C LEU A 118 -18.26 -10.34 10.16
N ARG A 119 -17.55 -10.48 11.28
CA ARG A 119 -17.52 -11.69 12.10
C ARG A 119 -18.88 -11.96 12.74
N ASP A 120 -19.51 -10.95 13.33
CA ASP A 120 -20.83 -11.06 13.96
C ASP A 120 -21.87 -11.49 12.93
N VAL A 121 -21.85 -10.92 11.73
CA VAL A 121 -22.72 -11.34 10.62
C VAL A 121 -22.44 -12.79 10.21
N ALA A 122 -21.17 -13.21 10.18
CA ALA A 122 -20.79 -14.59 9.86
C ALA A 122 -21.23 -15.60 10.92
N ILE A 123 -21.28 -15.20 12.19
CA ILE A 123 -21.76 -16.00 13.32
C ILE A 123 -23.29 -16.05 13.34
N GLU A 124 -23.97 -14.92 13.16
CA GLU A 124 -25.43 -14.83 13.26
C GLU A 124 -26.14 -15.52 12.09
N CYS A 125 -25.58 -15.41 10.87
CA CYS A 125 -26.25 -15.85 9.64
C CYS A 125 -25.70 -17.16 9.09
N HIS A 126 -25.25 -18.10 9.94
CA HIS A 126 -24.79 -19.43 9.51
C HIS A 126 -25.78 -20.07 8.50
N GLY A 127 -25.42 -20.12 7.21
CA GLY A 127 -26.36 -20.47 6.15
C GLY A 127 -26.23 -19.55 4.94
N THR A 128 -26.00 -20.17 3.80
CA THR A 128 -25.32 -19.64 2.63
C THR A 128 -25.99 -18.41 1.99
N ASP A 129 -27.33 -18.34 1.90
CA ASP A 129 -28.02 -17.24 1.22
C ASP A 129 -28.23 -15.99 2.09
N GLN A 130 -28.55 -16.18 3.37
CA GLN A 130 -28.77 -15.07 4.31
C GLN A 130 -27.45 -14.37 4.67
N LEU A 131 -26.37 -15.14 4.76
CA LEU A 131 -25.02 -14.65 5.01
C LEU A 131 -24.56 -13.69 3.91
N ARG A 132 -24.71 -14.06 2.63
CA ARG A 132 -24.29 -13.22 1.50
C ARG A 132 -25.03 -11.88 1.50
N ALA A 133 -26.35 -11.90 1.64
CA ALA A 133 -27.16 -10.68 1.64
C ALA A 133 -26.78 -9.74 2.79
N ARG A 134 -26.56 -10.28 3.98
CA ARG A 134 -26.19 -9.50 5.16
C ARG A 134 -24.77 -8.93 5.06
N LEU A 135 -23.79 -9.72 4.59
CA LEU A 135 -22.43 -9.23 4.33
C LEU A 135 -22.43 -8.12 3.27
N SER A 136 -23.17 -8.29 2.18
CA SER A 136 -23.26 -7.28 1.11
C SER A 136 -23.85 -5.96 1.62
N ASN A 137 -24.90 -6.02 2.45
CA ASN A 137 -25.51 -4.85 3.07
C ASN A 137 -24.56 -4.15 4.05
N THR A 138 -23.86 -4.90 4.90
CA THR A 138 -22.85 -4.34 5.82
C THR A 138 -21.75 -3.63 5.04
N LEU A 139 -21.18 -4.27 4.02
CA LEU A 139 -20.14 -3.67 3.18
C LEU A 139 -20.62 -2.41 2.45
N SER A 140 -21.85 -2.41 1.92
CA SER A 140 -22.43 -1.26 1.23
C SER A 140 -22.67 -0.07 2.18
N SER A 141 -23.10 -0.34 3.42
CA SER A 141 -23.23 0.68 4.46
C SER A 141 -21.87 1.34 4.77
N TYR A 142 -20.82 0.53 4.91
CA TYR A 142 -19.46 1.03 5.13
C TYR A 142 -18.89 1.79 3.92
N LEU A 143 -19.22 1.42 2.67
CA LEU A 143 -18.84 2.20 1.48
C LEU A 143 -19.50 3.58 1.46
N SER A 144 -20.80 3.65 1.74
CA SER A 144 -21.56 4.91 1.80
C SER A 144 -21.03 5.83 2.91
N LEU A 145 -20.74 5.27 4.09
CA LEU A 145 -20.09 6.01 5.18
C LEU A 145 -18.68 6.48 4.76
N ALA A 146 -17.91 5.64 4.07
CA ALA A 146 -16.55 5.98 3.63
C ALA A 146 -16.49 7.14 2.63
N GLU A 147 -17.52 7.30 1.78
CA GLU A 147 -17.66 8.45 0.87
C GLU A 147 -17.83 9.78 1.64
N GLY A 148 -18.47 9.76 2.81
CA GLY A 148 -18.68 10.94 3.65
C GLY A 148 -17.47 11.39 4.48
N TYR A 149 -16.56 10.46 4.83
CA TYR A 149 -15.45 10.75 5.75
C TYR A 149 -14.13 11.17 5.08
N ASN A 150 -14.10 11.43 3.76
CA ASN A 150 -12.85 11.76 3.04
C ASN A 150 -11.72 10.76 3.37
N LEU A 151 -12.08 9.50 3.64
CA LEU A 151 -11.14 8.45 4.01
C LEU A 151 -10.31 8.12 2.77
N ARG A 152 -9.15 8.77 2.67
CA ARG A 152 -8.13 8.62 1.61
C ARG A 152 -7.49 7.23 1.56
N GLN A 153 -8.20 6.19 1.96
CA GLN A 153 -7.67 4.85 2.06
C GLN A 153 -8.09 4.05 0.84
N ARG A 154 -7.38 4.32 -0.27
CA ARG A 154 -7.51 3.57 -1.53
C ARG A 154 -7.46 2.05 -1.31
N ARG A 155 -6.82 1.56 -0.24
CA ARG A 155 -6.78 0.14 0.13
C ARG A 155 -8.10 -0.37 0.73
N MET A 156 -8.75 0.35 1.65
CA MET A 156 -10.03 -0.05 2.25
C MET A 156 -11.16 0.00 1.21
N VAL A 157 -11.21 1.03 0.38
CA VAL A 157 -12.21 1.11 -0.71
C VAL A 157 -11.95 -0.01 -1.71
N LYS A 158 -10.72 -0.20 -2.21
CA LYS A 158 -10.39 -1.34 -3.09
C LYS A 158 -10.73 -2.68 -2.45
N LEU A 159 -10.52 -2.81 -1.15
CA LEU A 159 -10.83 -4.01 -0.38
C LEU A 159 -12.34 -4.28 -0.35
N ILE A 160 -13.11 -3.31 0.14
CA ILE A 160 -14.57 -3.46 0.26
C ILE A 160 -15.19 -3.63 -1.13
N THR A 161 -14.71 -2.90 -2.15
CA THR A 161 -15.15 -3.06 -3.54
C THR A 161 -14.84 -4.46 -4.08
N ARG A 162 -13.64 -5.02 -3.85
CA ARG A 162 -13.30 -6.38 -4.30
C ARG A 162 -14.14 -7.45 -3.60
N LEU A 163 -14.32 -7.33 -2.30
CA LEU A 163 -15.13 -8.28 -1.52
C LEU A 163 -16.61 -8.19 -1.94
N SER A 164 -17.14 -6.98 -2.12
CA SER A 164 -18.49 -6.73 -2.63
C SER A 164 -18.67 -7.30 -4.05
N GLN A 165 -17.73 -7.07 -4.97
CA GLN A 165 -17.75 -7.63 -6.32
C GLN A 165 -17.69 -9.16 -6.31
N SER A 166 -16.85 -9.74 -5.45
CA SER A 166 -16.78 -11.20 -5.30
C SER A 166 -18.13 -11.75 -4.84
N LEU A 167 -18.73 -11.18 -3.80
CA LEU A 167 -20.05 -11.60 -3.31
C LEU A 167 -21.17 -11.41 -4.32
N ALA A 168 -21.14 -10.34 -5.13
CA ALA A 168 -22.11 -10.06 -6.18
C ALA A 168 -22.04 -11.06 -7.35
N ASN A 169 -20.85 -11.56 -7.66
CA ASN A 169 -20.60 -12.51 -8.76
C ASN A 169 -20.73 -13.99 -8.34
N ALA A 170 -21.15 -14.25 -7.09
CA ALA A 170 -21.24 -15.59 -6.54
C ALA A 170 -22.45 -16.37 -7.12
N GLU A 171 -22.26 -17.62 -7.49
CA GLU A 171 -23.36 -18.49 -7.93
C GLU A 171 -24.36 -18.79 -6.80
N PRO A 172 -25.67 -18.91 -7.05
CA PRO A 172 -26.66 -19.22 -6.02
C PRO A 172 -26.36 -20.49 -5.21
N THR A 173 -25.75 -21.49 -5.85
CA THR A 173 -25.33 -22.76 -5.25
C THR A 173 -24.04 -22.66 -4.43
N ASN A 174 -23.27 -21.58 -4.60
CA ASN A 174 -22.04 -21.31 -3.85
C ASN A 174 -21.95 -19.82 -3.47
N PRO A 175 -22.66 -19.39 -2.42
CA PRO A 175 -22.84 -17.97 -2.16
C PRO A 175 -21.69 -17.24 -1.51
N LEU A 176 -20.63 -17.96 -1.16
CA LEU A 176 -19.35 -17.39 -0.79
C LEU A 176 -18.26 -17.95 -1.72
N PRO A 177 -17.86 -17.20 -2.76
CA PRO A 177 -16.81 -17.62 -3.66
C PRO A 177 -15.50 -17.86 -2.91
N ASN A 178 -14.67 -18.76 -3.45
CA ASN A 178 -13.40 -19.11 -2.84
C ASN A 178 -12.52 -17.89 -2.55
N ASP A 179 -12.56 -16.86 -3.39
CA ASP A 179 -11.80 -15.62 -3.18
C ASP A 179 -12.30 -14.83 -1.96
N ALA A 180 -13.62 -14.70 -1.79
CA ALA A 180 -14.21 -14.08 -0.60
C ALA A 180 -13.91 -14.90 0.66
N MET A 181 -14.01 -16.23 0.59
CA MET A 181 -13.70 -17.13 1.71
C MET A 181 -12.23 -17.09 2.12
N ASN A 182 -11.31 -17.22 1.16
CA ASN A 182 -9.87 -17.17 1.43
C ASN A 182 -9.46 -15.82 2.01
N TYR A 183 -10.12 -14.75 1.57
CA TYR A 183 -9.88 -13.42 2.11
C TYR A 183 -10.40 -13.30 3.56
N LEU A 184 -11.64 -13.71 3.83
CA LEU A 184 -12.19 -13.72 5.18
C LEU A 184 -11.37 -14.60 6.14
N LYS A 185 -10.80 -15.71 5.65
CA LYS A 185 -9.83 -16.53 6.38
C LYS A 185 -8.52 -15.78 6.66
N SER A 186 -7.96 -15.09 5.68
CA SER A 186 -6.73 -14.30 5.85
C SER A 186 -6.87 -13.15 6.87
N CYS A 187 -8.09 -12.67 7.07
CA CYS A 187 -8.43 -11.66 8.07
C CYS A 187 -8.84 -12.23 9.44
N GLY A 188 -8.83 -13.57 9.61
CA GLY A 188 -9.27 -14.22 10.85
C GLY A 188 -10.77 -14.03 11.14
N VAL A 189 -11.59 -13.80 10.10
CA VAL A 189 -13.05 -13.64 10.21
C VAL A 189 -13.75 -14.99 10.13
N VAL A 190 -13.20 -15.94 9.35
CA VAL A 190 -13.73 -17.30 9.16
C VAL A 190 -12.60 -18.32 9.34
N SER A 191 -12.87 -19.49 9.92
CA SER A 191 -11.86 -20.53 10.15
C SER A 191 -11.53 -21.36 8.89
N GLU A 192 -10.40 -22.07 8.88
CA GLU A 192 -9.92 -22.88 7.75
C GLU A 192 -10.95 -23.89 7.24
N ASP A 193 -11.81 -24.41 8.13
CA ASP A 193 -12.79 -25.45 7.81
C ASP A 193 -14.19 -24.93 7.47
N ALA A 194 -14.41 -23.61 7.44
CA ALA A 194 -15.70 -22.97 7.11
C ALA A 194 -16.95 -23.45 7.89
N VAL A 195 -16.85 -24.38 8.86
CA VAL A 195 -18.03 -25.07 9.43
C VAL A 195 -18.08 -25.15 10.97
N ARG A 196 -17.05 -24.83 11.77
CA ARG A 196 -17.24 -24.79 13.24
C ARG A 196 -16.42 -23.73 13.95
N PHE A 197 -17.09 -22.81 14.62
CA PHE A 197 -16.54 -22.04 15.74
C PHE A 197 -17.56 -21.97 16.88
N VAL A 198 -17.72 -23.09 17.60
CA VAL A 198 -18.38 -23.12 18.92
C VAL A 198 -17.39 -23.32 20.07
N GLU A 199 -16.11 -23.70 19.84
CA GLU A 199 -15.28 -24.14 20.99
C GLU A 199 -14.07 -23.29 21.36
N PHE A 200 -13.80 -22.15 20.71
CA PHE A 200 -12.62 -21.35 21.08
C PHE A 200 -12.88 -20.20 22.07
N MET A 201 -14.14 -19.90 22.41
CA MET A 201 -14.49 -18.84 23.36
C MET A 201 -14.77 -19.37 24.79
N SER A 202 -14.94 -20.68 24.98
CA SER A 202 -15.21 -21.25 26.32
C SER A 202 -13.93 -21.40 27.18
N GLN A 203 -12.74 -21.43 26.58
CA GLN A 203 -11.49 -21.65 27.32
C GLN A 203 -10.76 -20.37 27.76
N ARG A 204 -11.24 -19.18 27.40
CA ARG A 204 -10.65 -17.90 27.82
C ARG A 204 -11.47 -17.10 28.82
N MET A 205 -12.55 -17.68 29.35
CA MET A 205 -13.32 -17.13 30.48
C MET A 205 -13.15 -17.98 31.76
N SER A 206 -12.10 -18.79 31.88
CA SER A 206 -11.78 -19.55 33.10
C SER A 206 -10.28 -19.66 33.40
N ALA A 207 -9.49 -18.65 33.02
CA ALA A 207 -8.14 -18.44 33.54
C ALA A 207 -7.84 -16.95 33.66
#